data_AF-A0A4R5PKB7-F1
#
_entry.id   AF-A0A4R5PKB7-F1
#
_cell.length_a   1.000
_cell.length_b   1.000
_cell.length_c   1.000
_cell.angle_alpha   90.00
_cell.angle_beta   90.00
_cell.angle_gamma   90.00
#
_symmetry.space_group_name_H-M   'P 1'
#
loop_
_entity.id
_entity.type
_entity.pdbx_description
1 polymer ?
#
loop_
_entity_poly.entity_id
_entity_poly.type
_entity_poly.pdbx_seq_one_letter_code
_entity_poly.pdbx_strand_id
1 'polypeptide(L)'
;MGNLDIIAVLWFLCLWGVFSQSTQSWHALGRTSLSQRMNAHRRAWFRMAARRDLRMIDTAILGGLQNGTAFFASTTIFAIGGCFALLGATEEVLTVFRTLPLEIEPSPVAFEIKVIGLTALFAYAFFKFGWAYRLFNYSSILFGAIPPAAIAETEPETLDAAADHAADMNILAGQSFNAGLRTIFMSIGYLGWFAGPLFLMASSLLVTVVLVRRQFFSPAHDAAIDTERDNRP
;
A
#
# COMPACT_ATOMS: atom_id res chain seq x y z
N MET A 1 5.36 3.94 -31.00
CA MET A 1 6.08 3.59 -29.76
C MET A 1 7.47 3.13 -30.14
N GLY A 2 8.51 3.78 -29.61
CA GLY A 2 9.88 3.36 -29.90
C GLY A 2 10.29 2.13 -29.08
N ASN A 3 11.35 1.44 -29.47
CA ASN A 3 11.92 0.34 -28.67
C ASN A 3 12.23 0.78 -27.22
N LEU A 4 12.55 2.07 -27.03
CA LEU A 4 12.81 2.67 -25.72
C LEU A 4 11.57 2.74 -24.81
N ASP A 5 10.37 2.97 -25.37
CA ASP A 5 9.12 2.96 -24.58
C ASP A 5 8.86 1.58 -24.00
N ILE A 6 9.06 0.52 -24.81
CA ILE A 6 8.87 -0.87 -24.40
C ILE A 6 9.85 -1.21 -23.28
N ILE A 7 11.12 -0.84 -23.43
CA ILE A 7 12.15 -1.04 -22.40
C ILE A 7 11.78 -0.31 -21.11
N ALA A 8 11.31 0.94 -21.19
CA ALA A 8 10.94 1.73 -20.03
C ALA A 8 9.71 1.15 -19.29
N VAL A 9 8.72 0.62 -20.01
CA VAL A 9 7.57 -0.07 -19.41
C VAL A 9 8.00 -1.38 -18.75
N LEU A 10 8.82 -2.20 -19.42
CA LEU A 10 9.36 -3.43 -18.83
C LEU A 10 10.21 -3.15 -17.59
N TRP A 11 11.02 -2.10 -17.61
CA TRP A 11 11.78 -1.60 -16.47
C TRP A 11 10.88 -1.22 -15.30
N PHE A 12 9.83 -0.43 -15.55
CA PHE A 12 8.84 -0.03 -14.56
C PHE A 12 8.14 -1.26 -13.94
N LEU A 13 7.70 -2.21 -14.77
CA LEU A 13 7.05 -3.44 -14.31
C LEU A 13 8.01 -4.32 -13.49
N CYS A 14 9.28 -4.43 -13.90
CA CYS A 14 10.31 -5.13 -13.14
C CYS A 14 10.54 -4.48 -11.78
N LEU A 15 10.73 -3.15 -11.72
CA LEU A 15 10.90 -2.43 -10.45
C LEU A 15 9.71 -2.61 -9.53
N TRP A 16 8.50 -2.52 -10.06
CA TRP A 16 7.28 -2.75 -9.29
C TRP A 16 7.20 -4.20 -8.78
N GLY A 17 7.44 -5.19 -9.63
CA GLY A 17 7.42 -6.61 -9.26
C GLY A 17 8.47 -6.95 -8.19
N VAL A 18 9.71 -6.51 -8.38
CA VAL A 18 10.82 -6.71 -7.44
C VAL A 18 10.52 -6.04 -6.10
N PHE A 19 10.06 -4.79 -6.11
CA PHE A 19 9.75 -4.08 -4.87
C PHE A 19 8.55 -4.69 -4.13
N SER A 20 7.52 -5.13 -4.86
CA SER A 20 6.34 -5.79 -4.28
C SER A 20 6.71 -7.11 -3.62
N GLN A 21 7.54 -7.95 -4.27
CA GLN A 21 8.00 -9.21 -3.70
C GLN A 21 8.94 -9.00 -2.50
N SER A 22 9.84 -8.02 -2.59
CA SER A 22 10.80 -7.67 -1.53
C SER A 22 10.14 -7.21 -0.23
N THR A 23 8.90 -6.72 -0.29
CA THR A 23 8.15 -6.26 0.89
C THR A 23 7.17 -7.28 1.43
N GLN A 24 6.82 -8.31 0.66
CA GLN A 24 5.79 -9.29 1.04
C GLN A 24 6.37 -10.64 1.49
N SER A 25 7.39 -11.16 0.80
CA SER A 25 7.85 -12.55 1.01
C SER A 25 9.36 -12.70 1.14
N TRP A 26 10.15 -11.80 0.56
CA TRP A 26 11.62 -11.92 0.57
C TRP A 26 12.23 -11.12 1.71
N HIS A 27 13.15 -11.76 2.45
CA HIS A 27 14.21 -11.06 3.18
C HIS A 27 15.19 -10.46 2.16
N ALA A 28 14.72 -9.55 1.31
CA ALA A 28 15.44 -9.07 0.14
C ALA A 28 16.83 -8.48 0.46
N LEU A 29 17.07 -8.13 1.73
CA LEU A 29 18.32 -7.58 2.26
C LEU A 29 18.77 -8.26 3.57
N GLY A 30 18.23 -9.44 3.91
CA GLY A 30 18.47 -10.05 5.23
C GLY A 30 17.88 -9.25 6.42
N ARG A 31 17.06 -8.23 6.15
CA ARG A 31 16.40 -7.37 7.15
C ARG A 31 14.88 -7.52 7.05
N THR A 32 14.23 -7.66 8.19
CA THR A 32 12.76 -7.62 8.30
C THR A 32 12.27 -6.19 8.00
N SER A 33 11.28 -6.07 7.11
CA SER A 33 10.71 -4.78 6.74
C SER A 33 9.93 -4.17 7.91
N LEU A 34 9.82 -2.83 7.99
CA LEU A 34 9.05 -2.17 9.06
C LEU A 34 7.63 -2.74 9.21
N SER A 35 6.95 -3.01 8.08
CA SER A 35 5.61 -3.62 8.09
C SER A 35 5.59 -5.02 8.72
N GLN A 36 6.61 -5.84 8.50
CA GLN A 36 6.72 -7.16 9.14
C GLN A 36 6.92 -7.04 10.64
N ARG A 37 7.73 -6.08 11.08
CA ARG A 37 8.01 -5.83 12.50
C ARG A 37 6.77 -5.31 13.23
N MET A 38 6.01 -4.43 12.58
CA MET A 38 4.70 -3.99 13.08
C MET A 38 3.67 -5.11 13.20
N ASN A 39 3.81 -6.24 12.49
CA ASN A 39 2.90 -7.37 12.64
C ASN A 39 3.03 -8.03 14.03
N ALA A 40 4.25 -8.11 14.58
CA ALA A 40 4.45 -8.61 15.94
C ALA A 40 3.77 -7.70 16.97
N HIS A 41 3.91 -6.38 16.81
CA HIS A 41 3.19 -5.41 17.65
C HIS A 41 1.67 -5.50 17.50
N ARG A 42 1.15 -5.76 16.30
CA ARG A 42 -0.30 -5.98 16.10
C ARG A 42 -0.78 -7.22 16.84
N ARG A 43 -0.07 -8.35 16.78
CA ARG A 43 -0.43 -9.55 17.54
C ARG A 43 -0.39 -9.30 19.04
N ALA A 44 0.69 -8.69 19.54
CA ALA A 44 0.81 -8.32 20.95
C ALA A 44 -0.33 -7.39 21.40
N TRP A 45 -0.66 -6.38 20.58
CA TRP A 45 -1.79 -5.48 20.84
C TRP A 45 -3.11 -6.24 20.96
N PHE A 46 -3.43 -7.13 20.02
CA PHE A 46 -4.67 -7.90 20.06
C PHE A 46 -4.76 -8.83 21.28
N ARG A 47 -3.66 -9.54 21.64
CA ARG A 47 -3.62 -10.37 22.85
C ARG A 47 -3.81 -9.55 24.12
N MET A 48 -3.18 -8.38 24.21
CA MET A 48 -3.36 -7.47 25.34
C MET A 48 -4.79 -6.91 25.39
N ALA A 49 -5.37 -6.55 24.24
CA ALA A 49 -6.73 -6.05 24.15
C ALA A 49 -7.77 -7.11 24.54
N ALA A 50 -7.52 -8.39 24.23
CA ALA A 50 -8.37 -9.50 24.65
C ALA A 50 -8.47 -9.62 26.18
N ARG A 51 -7.42 -9.25 26.91
CA ARG A 51 -7.34 -9.31 28.38
C ARG A 51 -7.86 -8.05 29.08
N ARG A 52 -8.32 -7.05 28.32
CA ARG A 52 -8.95 -5.84 28.90
C ARG A 52 -10.45 -6.07 29.10
N ASP A 53 -10.96 -5.62 30.23
CA ASP A 53 -12.39 -5.61 30.53
C ASP A 53 -13.17 -4.65 29.62
N LEU A 54 -12.57 -3.49 29.30
CA LEU A 54 -13.15 -2.49 28.42
C LEU A 54 -12.32 -2.37 27.12
N ARG A 55 -12.92 -2.80 26.01
CA ARG A 55 -12.27 -2.84 24.68
C ARG A 55 -12.65 -1.67 23.77
N MET A 56 -13.38 -0.67 24.28
CA MET A 56 -13.91 0.45 23.48
C MET A 56 -12.79 1.30 22.84
N ILE A 57 -11.63 1.42 23.50
CA ILE A 57 -10.48 2.13 22.93
C ILE A 57 -9.93 1.35 21.73
N ASP A 58 -9.86 0.03 21.82
CA ASP A 58 -9.32 -0.82 20.76
C ASP A 58 -10.24 -0.85 19.52
N THR A 59 -11.57 -0.86 19.74
CA THR A 59 -12.53 -0.74 18.63
C THR A 59 -12.46 0.61 17.93
N ALA A 60 -12.16 1.70 18.65
CA ALA A 60 -11.93 3.01 18.05
C ALA A 60 -10.66 3.01 17.16
N ILE A 61 -9.57 2.37 17.60
CA ILE A 61 -8.35 2.21 16.79
C ILE A 61 -8.65 1.39 15.52
N LEU A 62 -9.39 0.28 15.63
CA LEU A 62 -9.83 -0.52 14.48
C LEU A 62 -10.67 0.29 13.50
N GLY A 63 -11.61 1.09 14.02
CA GLY A 63 -12.40 2.02 13.21
C GLY A 63 -11.53 3.05 12.47
N GLY A 64 -10.50 3.59 13.13
CA GLY A 64 -9.53 4.50 12.50
C GLY A 64 -8.78 3.88 11.32
N LEU A 65 -8.30 2.64 11.48
CA LEU A 65 -7.62 1.90 10.40
C LEU A 65 -8.54 1.61 9.20
N GLN A 66 -9.80 1.27 9.49
CA GLN A 66 -10.82 1.04 8.47
C GLN A 66 -11.16 2.34 7.72
N ASN A 67 -11.40 3.43 8.44
CA ASN A 67 -11.69 4.75 7.86
C ASN A 67 -10.52 5.26 7.00
N GLY A 68 -9.28 5.06 7.45
CA GLY A 68 -8.09 5.38 6.65
C GLY A 68 -8.06 4.60 5.33
N THR A 69 -8.48 3.34 5.34
CA THR A 69 -8.59 2.53 4.11
C THR A 69 -9.67 3.04 3.18
N ALA A 70 -10.84 3.41 3.72
CA ALA A 70 -11.94 3.98 2.94
C ALA A 70 -11.52 5.30 2.27
N PHE A 71 -10.82 6.18 3.01
CA PHE A 71 -10.32 7.44 2.48
C PHE A 71 -9.45 7.24 1.23
N PHE A 72 -8.44 6.36 1.31
CA PHE A 72 -7.58 6.08 0.16
C PHE A 72 -8.33 5.42 -1.01
N ALA A 73 -9.29 4.53 -0.73
CA ALA A 73 -10.14 3.95 -1.76
C ALA A 73 -10.93 5.05 -2.51
N SER A 74 -11.55 5.98 -1.78
CA SER A 74 -12.26 7.12 -2.38
C SER A 74 -11.33 8.01 -3.20
N THR A 75 -10.12 8.31 -2.71
CA THR A 75 -9.12 9.07 -3.48
C THR A 75 -8.76 8.37 -4.79
N THR A 76 -8.63 7.04 -4.81
CA THR A 76 -8.36 6.32 -6.06
C THR A 76 -9.51 6.39 -7.06
N ILE A 77 -10.77 6.43 -6.61
CA ILE A 77 -11.93 6.66 -7.49
C ILE A 77 -11.83 8.04 -8.14
N PHE A 78 -11.52 9.08 -7.36
CA PHE A 78 -11.33 10.43 -7.93
C PHE A 78 -10.18 10.48 -8.94
N ALA A 79 -9.06 9.80 -8.64
CA ALA A 79 -7.94 9.71 -9.57
C ALA A 79 -8.31 9.00 -10.89
N ILE A 80 -9.10 7.92 -10.81
CA ILE A 80 -9.65 7.23 -11.99
C ILE A 80 -10.57 8.17 -12.79
N GLY A 81 -11.46 8.91 -12.12
CA GLY A 81 -12.31 9.91 -12.76
C GLY A 81 -11.49 11.01 -13.47
N GLY A 82 -10.40 11.46 -12.84
CA GLY A 82 -9.45 12.39 -13.45
C GLY A 82 -8.76 11.81 -14.70
N CYS A 83 -8.43 10.53 -14.70
CA CYS A 83 -7.86 9.86 -15.88
C CYS A 83 -8.89 9.77 -17.03
N PHE A 84 -10.16 9.49 -16.73
CA PHE A 84 -11.22 9.52 -17.76
C PHE A 84 -11.47 10.93 -18.31
N ALA A 85 -11.40 11.96 -17.46
CA ALA A 85 -11.46 13.34 -17.91
C ALA A 85 -10.29 13.70 -18.83
N LEU A 86 -9.08 13.23 -18.52
CA LEU A 86 -7.90 13.39 -19.38
C LEU A 86 -8.06 12.68 -20.74
N LEU A 87 -8.65 11.48 -20.77
CA LEU A 87 -8.98 10.79 -22.04
C LEU A 87 -9.97 11.60 -22.88
N GLY A 88 -11.00 12.17 -22.25
CA GLY A 88 -12.00 12.99 -22.94
C GLY A 88 -11.48 14.35 -23.44
N ALA A 89 -10.42 14.88 -22.82
CA ALA A 89 -9.81 16.17 -23.15
C ALA A 89 -8.40 16.00 -23.78
N THR A 90 -8.16 14.88 -24.47
CA THR A 90 -6.83 14.54 -25.00
C THR A 90 -6.31 15.61 -25.97
N GLU A 91 -7.12 16.08 -26.92
CA GLU A 91 -6.70 17.07 -27.91
C GLU A 91 -6.38 18.45 -27.28
N GLU A 92 -7.17 18.90 -26.30
CA GLU A 92 -6.88 20.14 -25.56
C GLU A 92 -5.54 20.04 -24.82
N VAL A 93 -5.30 18.92 -24.13
CA VAL A 93 -4.05 18.69 -23.40
C VAL A 93 -2.87 18.66 -24.35
N LEU A 94 -2.97 17.95 -25.48
CA LEU A 94 -1.88 17.89 -26.47
C LEU A 94 -1.59 19.23 -27.11
N THR A 95 -2.61 20.07 -27.29
CA THR A 95 -2.44 21.45 -27.78
C THR A 95 -1.58 22.27 -26.82
N VAL A 96 -1.79 22.12 -25.50
CA VAL A 96 -0.92 22.74 -24.50
C VAL A 96 0.50 22.18 -24.58
N PHE A 97 0.68 20.86 -24.72
CA PHE A 97 2.01 20.26 -24.87
C PHE A 97 2.78 20.77 -26.09
N ARG A 98 2.09 21.05 -27.21
CA ARG A 98 2.72 21.62 -28.43
C ARG A 98 3.25 23.03 -28.23
N THR A 99 2.78 23.77 -27.22
CA THR A 99 3.32 25.11 -26.90
C THR A 99 4.60 25.06 -26.07
N LEU A 100 4.94 23.90 -25.50
CA LEU A 100 6.19 23.71 -24.78
C LEU A 100 7.34 23.56 -25.79
N PRO A 101 8.52 24.17 -25.53
CA PRO A 101 9.71 24.02 -26.37
C PRO A 101 10.40 22.66 -26.11
N LEU A 102 9.62 21.58 -26.19
CA LEU A 102 10.08 20.20 -26.05
C LEU A 102 10.01 19.55 -27.43
N GLU A 103 11.09 18.91 -27.87
CA GLU A 103 11.15 18.12 -29.12
C GLU A 103 10.38 16.79 -28.99
N ILE A 104 9.15 16.84 -28.49
CA ILE A 104 8.28 15.69 -28.29
C ILE A 104 7.11 15.86 -29.23
N GLU A 105 7.04 15.06 -30.30
CA GLU A 105 5.83 14.98 -31.12
C GLU A 105 4.73 14.27 -30.32
N PRO A 106 3.66 14.97 -29.89
CA PRO A 106 2.64 14.38 -29.05
C PRO A 106 1.71 13.52 -29.93
N SER A 107 1.85 12.20 -29.87
CA SER A 107 0.91 11.27 -30.51
C SER A 107 -0.32 11.06 -29.61
N PRO A 108 -1.55 11.33 -30.09
CA PRO A 108 -2.77 11.13 -29.32
C PRO A 108 -2.91 9.68 -28.80
N VAL A 109 -2.70 8.71 -29.68
CA VAL A 109 -2.74 7.28 -29.33
C VAL A 109 -1.74 6.94 -28.23
N ALA A 110 -0.52 7.49 -28.30
CA ALA A 110 0.48 7.24 -27.26
C ALA A 110 0.08 7.87 -25.92
N PHE A 111 -0.54 9.05 -25.93
CA PHE A 111 -1.05 9.70 -24.73
C PHE A 111 -2.19 8.89 -24.11
N GLU A 112 -3.17 8.46 -24.91
CA GLU A 112 -4.29 7.63 -24.46
C GLU A 112 -3.81 6.32 -23.81
N ILE A 113 -2.84 5.62 -24.43
CA ILE A 113 -2.27 4.40 -23.86
C ILE A 113 -1.61 4.68 -22.50
N LYS A 114 -0.88 5.79 -22.37
CA LYS A 114 -0.28 6.19 -21.09
C LYS A 114 -1.35 6.43 -20.04
N VAL A 115 -2.43 7.14 -20.37
CA VAL A 115 -3.53 7.39 -19.44
C VAL A 115 -4.26 6.10 -19.08
N ILE A 116 -4.51 5.18 -20.03
CA ILE A 116 -5.12 3.87 -19.75
C ILE A 116 -4.27 3.06 -18.77
N GLY A 117 -2.94 3.03 -18.96
CA GLY A 117 -2.04 2.35 -18.02
C GLY A 117 -2.05 3.00 -16.63
N LEU A 118 -2.14 4.33 -16.55
CA LEU A 118 -2.29 5.04 -15.27
C LEU A 118 -3.62 4.68 -14.59
N THR A 119 -4.71 4.65 -15.35
CA THR A 119 -6.03 4.19 -14.86
C THR A 119 -5.97 2.77 -14.33
N ALA A 120 -5.25 1.86 -15.00
CA ALA A 120 -5.08 0.49 -14.55
C ALA A 120 -4.33 0.40 -13.21
N LEU A 121 -3.32 1.26 -12.98
CA LEU A 121 -2.64 1.37 -11.68
C LEU A 121 -3.61 1.81 -10.57
N PHE A 122 -4.40 2.86 -10.81
CA PHE A 122 -5.37 3.32 -9.82
C PHE A 122 -6.50 2.30 -9.59
N ALA A 123 -6.96 1.60 -10.63
CA ALA A 123 -7.91 0.52 -10.50
C ALA A 123 -7.36 -0.64 -9.64
N TYR A 124 -6.09 -1.04 -9.86
CA TYR A 124 -5.42 -2.02 -9.00
C TYR A 124 -5.36 -1.54 -7.54
N ALA A 125 -4.98 -0.28 -7.32
CA ALA A 125 -4.92 0.30 -5.98
C ALA A 125 -6.30 0.30 -5.31
N PHE A 126 -7.35 0.68 -6.03
CA PHE A 126 -8.74 0.64 -5.57
C PHE A 126 -9.14 -0.77 -5.11
N PHE A 127 -8.89 -1.80 -5.92
CA PHE A 127 -9.20 -3.18 -5.52
C PHE A 127 -8.41 -3.63 -4.28
N LYS A 128 -7.14 -3.21 -4.14
CA LYS A 128 -6.34 -3.51 -2.95
C LYS A 128 -6.87 -2.82 -1.70
N PHE A 129 -7.29 -1.56 -1.79
CA PHE A 129 -7.94 -0.87 -0.67
C PHE A 129 -9.31 -1.47 -0.34
N GLY A 130 -10.13 -1.82 -1.35
CA GLY A 130 -11.40 -2.49 -1.14
C GLY A 130 -11.24 -3.85 -0.44
N TRP A 131 -10.24 -4.63 -0.82
CA TRP A 131 -9.91 -5.87 -0.13
C TRP A 131 -9.44 -5.61 1.31
N ALA A 132 -8.53 -4.66 1.52
CA ALA A 132 -8.10 -4.27 2.86
C ALA A 132 -9.27 -3.82 3.75
N TYR A 133 -10.21 -3.04 3.22
CA TYR A 133 -11.38 -2.56 3.95
C TYR A 133 -12.26 -3.74 4.41
N ARG A 134 -12.49 -4.71 3.52
CA ARG A 134 -13.23 -5.94 3.86
C ARG A 134 -12.51 -6.74 4.95
N LEU A 135 -11.20 -6.89 4.87
CA LEU A 135 -10.44 -7.63 5.89
C LEU A 135 -10.41 -6.89 7.23
N PHE A 136 -10.32 -5.56 7.24
CA PHE A 136 -10.48 -4.79 8.49
C PHE A 136 -11.86 -4.98 9.10
N ASN A 137 -12.94 -5.03 8.31
CA ASN A 137 -14.27 -5.37 8.81
C ASN A 137 -14.32 -6.77 9.45
N TYR A 138 -13.74 -7.77 8.77
CA TYR A 138 -13.68 -9.13 9.31
C TYR A 138 -12.85 -9.20 10.60
N SER A 139 -11.74 -8.46 10.67
CA SER A 139 -10.94 -8.33 11.89
C SER A 139 -11.75 -7.71 13.03
N SER A 140 -12.54 -6.67 12.78
CA SER A 140 -13.43 -6.07 13.80
C SER A 140 -14.53 -7.02 14.27
N ILE A 141 -15.12 -7.82 13.37
CA ILE A 141 -16.11 -8.85 13.73
C ILE A 141 -15.46 -9.92 14.62
N LEU A 142 -14.29 -10.44 14.22
CA LEU A 142 -13.55 -11.42 15.00
C LEU A 142 -13.11 -10.85 16.36
N PHE A 143 -12.71 -9.58 16.39
CA PHE A 143 -12.35 -8.89 17.63
C PHE A 143 -13.55 -8.76 18.59
N GLY A 144 -14.74 -8.45 18.04
CA GLY A 144 -15.99 -8.44 18.82
C GLY A 144 -16.42 -9.82 19.30
N ALA A 145 -16.01 -10.89 18.62
CA ALA A 145 -16.26 -12.27 19.00
C ALA A 145 -15.26 -12.86 20.02
N ILE A 146 -14.20 -12.11 20.38
CA ILE A 146 -13.25 -12.55 21.41
C ILE A 146 -14.01 -12.72 22.75
N PRO A 147 -13.90 -13.88 23.42
CA PRO A 147 -14.60 -14.13 24.67
C PRO A 147 -14.23 -13.11 25.78
N PRO A 148 -15.06 -12.95 26.82
CA PRO A 148 -14.77 -12.03 27.93
C PRO A 148 -13.44 -12.35 28.62
N ALA A 149 -12.78 -11.32 29.17
CA ALA A 149 -11.48 -11.46 29.83
C ALA A 149 -11.48 -12.46 31.00
N ALA A 150 -12.63 -12.68 31.65
CA ALA A 150 -12.80 -13.67 32.71
C ALA A 150 -12.44 -15.11 32.29
N ILE A 151 -12.58 -15.45 31.00
CA ILE A 151 -12.18 -16.78 30.48
C ILE A 151 -10.66 -16.98 30.51
N ALA A 152 -9.86 -15.91 30.64
CA ALA A 152 -8.41 -16.01 30.76
C ALA A 152 -7.94 -16.84 31.97
N GLU A 153 -8.75 -16.94 33.02
CA GLU A 153 -8.42 -17.71 34.23
C GLU A 153 -8.59 -19.21 34.03
N THR A 154 -9.54 -19.63 33.19
CA THR A 154 -9.88 -21.04 32.96
C THR A 154 -9.30 -21.58 31.67
N GLU A 155 -9.30 -20.78 30.60
CA GLU A 155 -8.92 -21.18 29.25
C GLU A 155 -8.11 -20.07 28.54
N PRO A 156 -6.89 -19.75 29.03
CA PRO A 156 -6.05 -18.69 28.47
C PRO A 156 -5.68 -18.94 27.00
N GLU A 157 -5.51 -20.20 26.59
CA GLU A 157 -5.16 -20.56 25.21
C GLU A 157 -6.30 -20.25 24.23
N THR A 158 -7.55 -20.52 24.62
CA THR A 158 -8.74 -20.21 23.81
C THR A 158 -8.86 -18.71 23.56
N LEU A 159 -8.56 -17.89 24.59
CA LEU A 159 -8.57 -16.43 24.48
C LEU A 159 -7.47 -15.92 23.54
N ASP A 160 -6.24 -16.38 23.73
CA ASP A 160 -5.09 -15.96 22.90
C ASP A 160 -5.27 -16.41 21.45
N ALA A 161 -5.82 -17.60 21.20
CA ALA A 161 -6.14 -18.08 19.86
C ALA A 161 -7.19 -17.20 19.17
N ALA A 162 -8.28 -16.83 19.86
CA ALA A 162 -9.29 -15.93 19.32
C ALA A 162 -8.70 -14.54 18.99
N ALA A 163 -7.82 -14.02 19.86
CA ALA A 163 -7.11 -12.77 19.64
C ALA A 163 -6.17 -12.85 18.43
N ASP A 164 -5.41 -13.93 18.30
CA ASP A 164 -4.49 -14.15 17.18
C ASP A 164 -5.22 -14.28 15.84
N HIS A 165 -6.38 -14.95 15.80
CA HIS A 165 -7.21 -15.01 14.60
C HIS A 165 -7.67 -13.62 14.14
N ALA A 166 -8.11 -12.78 15.08
CA ALA A 166 -8.51 -11.41 14.77
C ALA A 166 -7.31 -10.53 14.34
N ALA A 167 -6.14 -10.75 14.95
CA ALA A 167 -4.89 -10.08 14.62
C ALA A 167 -4.38 -10.46 13.22
N ASP A 168 -4.44 -11.73 12.85
CA ASP A 168 -4.00 -12.23 11.54
C ASP A 168 -4.84 -11.64 10.42
N MET A 169 -6.14 -11.53 10.63
CA MET A 169 -7.02 -10.82 9.69
C MET A 169 -6.64 -9.34 9.57
N ASN A 170 -6.28 -8.69 10.68
CA ASN A 170 -5.80 -7.30 10.68
C ASN A 170 -4.47 -7.13 9.93
N ILE A 171 -3.56 -8.08 10.08
CA ILE A 171 -2.25 -8.09 9.42
C ILE A 171 -2.44 -8.25 7.91
N LEU A 172 -3.28 -9.19 7.47
CA LEU A 172 -3.60 -9.37 6.05
C LEU A 172 -4.28 -8.12 5.45
N ALA A 173 -5.14 -7.45 6.22
CA ALA A 173 -5.71 -6.16 5.83
C ALA A 173 -4.61 -5.11 5.64
N GLY A 174 -3.69 -5.00 6.60
CA GLY A 174 -2.54 -4.10 6.54
C GLY A 174 -1.62 -4.36 5.35
N GLN A 175 -1.38 -5.63 4.98
CA GLN A 175 -0.59 -5.96 3.80
C GLN A 175 -1.26 -5.46 2.51
N SER A 176 -2.58 -5.68 2.38
CA SER A 176 -3.35 -5.21 1.23
C SER A 176 -3.40 -3.69 1.15
N PHE A 177 -3.56 -3.01 2.28
CA PHE A 177 -3.50 -1.55 2.38
C PHE A 177 -2.15 -1.01 1.92
N ASN A 178 -1.05 -1.61 2.39
CA ASN A 178 0.29 -1.23 1.97
C ASN A 178 0.51 -1.48 0.46
N ALA A 179 -0.02 -2.57 -0.09
CA ALA A 179 0.05 -2.82 -1.53
C ALA A 179 -0.67 -1.74 -2.36
N GLY A 180 -1.85 -1.28 -1.89
CA GLY A 180 -2.57 -0.15 -2.49
C GLY A 180 -1.74 1.15 -2.43
N LEU A 181 -1.20 1.49 -1.26
CA LEU A 181 -0.37 2.69 -1.08
C LEU A 181 0.87 2.67 -1.98
N ARG A 182 1.57 1.53 -2.05
CA ARG A 182 2.73 1.38 -2.95
C ARG A 182 2.35 1.65 -4.40
N THR A 183 1.16 1.21 -4.82
CA THR A 183 0.69 1.44 -6.19
C THR A 183 0.41 2.92 -6.45
N ILE A 184 -0.17 3.64 -5.49
CA ILE A 184 -0.32 5.11 -5.58
C ILE A 184 1.05 5.79 -5.70
N PHE A 185 2.03 5.41 -4.89
CA PHE A 185 3.37 6.01 -5.00
C PHE A 185 4.03 5.67 -6.36
N MET A 186 3.86 4.44 -6.83
CA MET A 186 4.39 4.01 -8.12
C MET A 186 3.69 4.71 -9.29
N SER A 187 2.41 5.05 -9.18
CA SER A 187 1.69 5.84 -10.19
C SER A 187 2.24 7.25 -10.32
N ILE A 188 2.80 7.84 -9.25
CA ILE A 188 3.54 9.11 -9.32
C ILE A 188 4.82 8.94 -10.15
N GLY A 189 5.54 7.83 -9.95
CA GLY A 189 6.68 7.49 -10.80
C GLY A 189 6.26 7.32 -12.27
N TYR A 190 5.13 6.65 -12.51
CA TYR A 190 4.57 6.45 -13.85
C TYR A 190 4.28 7.77 -14.59
N LEU A 191 3.91 8.85 -13.88
CA LEU A 191 3.69 10.17 -14.50
C LEU A 191 4.93 10.70 -15.26
N GLY A 192 6.13 10.26 -14.90
CA GLY A 192 7.35 10.57 -15.66
C GLY A 192 7.27 10.15 -17.13
N TRP A 193 6.47 9.13 -17.46
CA TRP A 193 6.32 8.68 -18.84
C TRP A 193 5.67 9.71 -19.77
N PHE A 194 4.89 10.65 -19.23
CA PHE A 194 4.34 11.75 -20.03
C PHE A 194 5.44 12.69 -20.56
N ALA A 195 6.54 12.85 -19.83
CA ALA A 195 7.72 13.62 -20.26
C ALA A 195 8.68 12.80 -21.15
N GLY A 196 8.61 11.47 -21.10
CA GLY A 196 9.33 10.57 -22.00
C GLY A 196 9.80 9.27 -21.33
N PRO A 197 10.39 8.32 -22.11
CA PRO A 197 10.80 7.02 -21.59
C PRO A 197 11.91 7.12 -20.54
N LEU A 198 12.89 8.02 -20.75
CA LEU A 198 13.98 8.24 -19.80
C LEU A 198 13.47 8.80 -18.47
N PHE A 199 12.51 9.72 -18.53
CA PHE A 199 11.87 10.28 -17.34
C PHE A 199 11.10 9.20 -16.57
N LEU A 200 10.40 8.29 -17.26
CA LEU A 200 9.77 7.12 -16.61
C LEU A 200 10.80 6.26 -15.85
N MET A 201 11.94 5.96 -16.48
CA MET A 201 12.97 5.16 -15.84
C MET A 201 13.56 5.86 -14.60
N ALA A 202 13.87 7.16 -14.72
CA ALA A 202 14.44 7.96 -13.64
C ALA A 202 13.45 8.16 -12.48
N SER A 203 12.20 8.53 -12.77
CA SER A 203 11.17 8.76 -11.75
C SER A 203 10.78 7.47 -11.04
N SER A 204 10.62 6.36 -11.76
CA SER A 204 10.30 5.05 -11.17
C SER A 204 11.44 4.53 -10.30
N LEU A 205 12.70 4.72 -10.72
CA LEU A 205 13.87 4.40 -9.91
C LEU A 205 13.91 5.26 -8.65
N LEU A 206 13.74 6.58 -8.77
CA LEU A 206 13.73 7.50 -7.63
C LEU A 206 12.65 7.13 -6.61
N VAL A 207 11.42 6.90 -7.06
CA VAL A 207 10.30 6.47 -6.20
C VAL A 207 10.64 5.14 -5.53
N THR A 208 11.18 4.17 -6.27
CA THR A 208 11.56 2.86 -5.71
C THR A 208 12.64 3.02 -4.64
N VAL A 209 13.69 3.82 -4.88
CA VAL A 209 14.75 4.11 -3.91
C VAL A 209 14.18 4.76 -2.65
N VAL A 210 13.29 5.75 -2.80
CA VAL A 210 12.63 6.41 -1.67
C VAL A 210 11.81 5.40 -0.87
N LEU A 211 11.04 4.53 -1.53
CA LEU A 211 10.22 3.53 -0.85
C LEU A 211 11.07 2.47 -0.14
N VAL A 212 12.17 2.01 -0.75
CA VAL A 212 13.15 1.10 -0.12
C VAL A 212 13.78 1.76 1.09
N ARG A 213 14.27 2.99 0.96
CA ARG A 213 14.87 3.74 2.08
C ARG A 213 13.86 3.92 3.22
N ARG A 214 12.62 4.26 2.91
CA ARG A 214 11.55 4.43 3.90
C ARG A 214 11.24 3.12 4.65
N GLN A 215 11.29 1.99 3.96
CA GLN A 215 10.91 0.69 4.53
C GLN A 215 12.02 0.04 5.39
N PHE A 216 13.29 0.27 5.04
CA PHE A 216 14.44 -0.45 5.61
C PHE A 216 15.49 0.42 6.32
N PHE A 217 15.48 1.74 6.10
CA PHE A 217 16.51 2.67 6.58
C PHE A 217 15.92 3.97 7.16
N SER A 218 14.66 3.93 7.57
CA SER A 218 13.98 5.08 8.18
C SER A 218 14.17 5.05 9.69
N PRO A 219 14.26 6.21 10.38
CA PRO A 219 14.21 6.27 11.84
C PRO A 219 12.99 5.55 12.44
N ALA A 220 11.89 5.45 11.69
CA ALA A 220 10.72 4.66 12.10
C ALA A 220 10.99 3.14 12.14
N HIS A 221 11.87 2.64 11.27
CA HIS A 221 12.36 1.26 11.32
C HIS A 221 13.15 1.03 12.59
N ASP A 222 14.11 1.92 12.90
CA ASP A 222 14.94 1.81 14.10
C ASP A 222 14.12 1.94 15.39
N ALA A 223 13.15 2.86 15.44
CA ALA A 223 12.25 3.03 16.60
C ALA A 223 11.41 1.77 16.89
N ALA A 224 11.09 0.98 15.87
CA ALA A 224 10.42 -0.29 16.09
C ALA A 224 11.39 -1.38 16.62
N ILE A 225 12.72 -1.23 16.46
CA ILE A 225 13.78 -2.19 16.90
C ILE A 225 13.90 -2.23 18.41
N ASP A 226 13.91 -1.06 19.05
CA ASP A 226 14.20 -0.96 20.48
C ASP A 226 13.22 -1.78 21.34
N THR A 227 11.97 -1.94 20.91
CA THR A 227 10.96 -2.73 21.60
C THR A 227 11.13 -4.25 21.48
N GLU A 228 11.83 -4.76 20.46
CA GLU A 228 12.14 -6.21 20.33
C GLU A 228 13.33 -6.62 21.21
N ARG A 229 14.24 -5.69 21.54
CA ARG A 229 15.39 -5.96 22.41
C ARG A 229 15.00 -6.05 23.88
N ASP A 230 13.96 -5.32 24.28
CA ASP A 230 13.43 -5.28 25.66
C ASP A 230 12.47 -6.43 26.00
N ASN A 231 12.01 -7.18 24.98
CA ASN A 231 11.11 -8.33 25.11
C ASN A 231 11.80 -9.70 24.93
N ARG A 232 13.14 -9.76 24.94
CA ARG A 232 13.87 -11.03 25.05
C ARG A 232 14.13 -11.30 26.54
N PRO A 233 13.76 -12.48 27.07
CA PRO A 233 14.05 -12.85 28.45
C PRO A 233 15.57 -12.92 28.72
#